data_AF-A3CV20-F1
#
_entry.id   AF-A3CV20-F1
#
_cell.length_a   1.000
_cell.length_b   1.000
_cell.length_c   1.000
_cell.angle_alpha   90.00
_cell.angle_beta   90.00
_cell.angle_gamma   90.00
#
_symmetry.space_group_name_H-M   'P 1'
#
loop_
_entity.id
_entity.type
_entity.pdbx_description
1 polymer ?
#
loop_
_entity_poly.entity_id
_entity_poly.type
_entity_poly.pdbx_seq_one_letter_code
_entity_poly.pdbx_strand_id
1 'polypeptide(L)'
;MAVTEEEQQTVLAKVRDILSTYYTRDAVRSELEVLGFDVRAEHADVVSMENTPAEIFVQLSVNERGDVFDSHVVTFDEIELKPRSG
;
A
#
# COMPACT_ATOMS: atom_id res chain seq x y z
N MET A 1 -6.74 -13.94 -14.72
CA MET A 1 -7.23 -14.71 -13.56
C MET A 1 -7.62 -13.68 -12.53
N ALA A 2 -8.83 -13.73 -11.97
CA ALA A 2 -9.22 -12.86 -10.86
C ALA A 2 -8.49 -13.33 -9.60
N VAL A 3 -7.99 -12.41 -8.78
CA VAL A 3 -7.40 -12.75 -7.48
C VAL A 3 -8.47 -13.43 -6.61
N THR A 4 -8.10 -14.45 -5.84
CA THR A 4 -9.03 -15.01 -4.86
C THR A 4 -9.09 -14.12 -3.61
N GLU A 5 -10.26 -14.04 -2.98
CA GLU A 5 -10.42 -13.27 -1.74
C GLU A 5 -9.42 -13.71 -0.65
N GLU A 6 -9.13 -15.01 -0.57
CA GLU A 6 -8.16 -15.58 0.38
C GLU A 6 -6.72 -15.09 0.13
N GLU A 7 -6.29 -15.04 -1.14
CA GLU A 7 -4.98 -14.51 -1.52
C GLU A 7 -4.89 -13.00 -1.21
N GLN A 8 -5.93 -12.24 -1.53
CA GLN A 8 -5.98 -10.80 -1.27
C GLN A 8 -5.93 -10.51 0.24
N GLN A 9 -6.70 -11.25 1.06
CA GLN A 9 -6.65 -11.11 2.53
C GLN A 9 -5.29 -11.49 3.10
N THR A 10 -4.63 -12.50 2.53
CA THR A 10 -3.27 -12.89 2.95
C THR A 10 -2.27 -11.77 2.68
N VAL A 11 -2.34 -11.12 1.52
CA VAL A 11 -1.47 -9.97 1.20
C VAL A 11 -1.79 -8.78 2.10
N LEU A 12 -3.06 -8.47 2.34
CA LEU A 12 -3.47 -7.40 3.27
C LEU A 12 -2.94 -7.62 4.68
N ALA A 13 -2.99 -8.85 5.19
CA ALA A 13 -2.45 -9.19 6.51
C ALA A 13 -0.93 -8.91 6.58
N LYS A 14 -0.19 -9.28 5.53
CA LYS A 14 1.26 -9.00 5.44
C LYS A 14 1.56 -7.51 5.33
N VAL A 15 0.77 -6.75 4.56
CA VAL A 15 0.92 -5.29 4.47
C VAL A 15 0.73 -4.64 5.85
N ARG A 16 -0.29 -5.06 6.60
CA ARG A 16 -0.53 -4.56 7.97
C ARG A 16 0.63 -4.91 8.92
N ASP A 17 1.18 -6.10 8.81
CA ASP A 17 2.33 -6.53 9.60
C ASP A 17 3.58 -5.68 9.31
N ILE A 18 3.88 -5.44 8.03
CA ILE A 18 4.97 -4.55 7.58
C ILE A 18 4.80 -3.15 8.17
N LEU A 19 3.61 -2.55 8.02
CA LEU A 19 3.31 -1.20 8.53
C LEU A 19 3.40 -1.09 10.06
N SER A 20 3.18 -2.19 10.78
CA SER A 20 3.34 -2.22 12.24
C SER A 20 4.78 -2.44 12.70
N THR A 21 5.61 -3.06 11.86
CA THR A 21 6.99 -3.43 12.15
C THR A 21 7.98 -2.33 11.75
N TYR A 22 7.72 -1.66 10.63
CA TYR A 22 8.62 -0.67 10.04
C TYR A 22 7.99 0.71 10.03
N TYR A 23 8.81 1.72 10.34
CA TYR A 23 8.34 3.10 10.53
C TYR A 23 8.96 4.07 9.53
N THR A 24 9.97 3.66 8.75
CA THR A 24 10.61 4.53 7.75
C THR A 24 10.11 4.18 6.36
N ARG A 25 9.98 5.20 5.52
CA ARG A 25 9.54 5.07 4.12
C ARG A 25 10.35 4.03 3.37
N ASP A 26 11.67 4.09 3.48
CA ASP A 26 12.56 3.21 2.72
C ASP A 26 12.44 1.74 3.18
N ALA A 27 12.26 1.50 4.49
CA ALA A 27 12.05 0.14 5.01
C ALA A 27 10.69 -0.42 4.60
N VAL A 28 9.61 0.35 4.79
CA VAL A 28 8.27 -0.07 4.37
C VAL A 28 8.22 -0.32 2.86
N ARG A 29 8.79 0.58 2.05
CA ARG A 29 8.86 0.43 0.58
C ARG A 29 9.58 -0.85 0.19
N SER A 30 10.76 -1.11 0.75
CA SER A 30 11.56 -2.29 0.42
C SER A 30 10.80 -3.59 0.70
N GLU A 31 10.08 -3.67 1.83
CA GLU A 31 9.32 -4.87 2.20
C GLU A 31 8.07 -5.04 1.32
N LEU A 32 7.42 -3.94 0.94
CA LEU A 32 6.31 -3.96 -0.01
C LEU A 32 6.78 -4.39 -1.41
N GLU A 33 7.95 -3.94 -1.87
CA GLU A 33 8.56 -4.38 -3.14
C GLU A 33 8.83 -5.90 -3.13
N VAL A 34 9.34 -6.45 -2.02
CA VAL A 34 9.52 -7.91 -1.85
C VAL A 34 8.19 -8.66 -1.91
N LEU A 35 7.10 -8.05 -1.43
CA LEU A 35 5.75 -8.58 -1.50
C LEU A 35 5.11 -8.44 -2.90
N GLY A 36 5.82 -7.83 -3.86
CA GLY A 36 5.39 -7.66 -5.24
C GLY A 36 4.61 -6.37 -5.50
N PHE A 37 4.78 -5.35 -4.66
CA PHE A 37 4.25 -4.01 -4.92
C PHE A 37 5.21 -3.20 -5.81
N ASP A 38 4.67 -2.52 -6.80
CA ASP A 38 5.39 -1.57 -7.66
C ASP A 38 5.09 -0.13 -7.24
N VAL A 39 6.11 0.74 -7.25
CA VAL A 39 5.94 2.18 -7.02
C VAL A 39 5.22 2.80 -8.21
N ARG A 40 4.09 3.47 -7.93
CA ARG A 40 3.26 4.16 -8.93
C ARG A 40 3.49 5.66 -8.95
N ALA A 41 3.70 6.24 -7.78
CA ALA A 41 4.06 7.65 -7.63
C ALA A 41 4.90 7.83 -6.37
N GLU A 42 5.88 8.73 -6.45
CA GLU A 42 6.69 9.13 -5.31
C GLU A 42 6.82 10.66 -5.31
N HIS A 43 6.33 11.27 -4.23
CA HIS A 43 6.43 12.68 -3.90
C HIS A 43 7.21 12.85 -2.58
N ALA A 44 7.50 14.09 -2.19
CA ALA A 44 8.31 14.37 -1.01
C ALA A 44 7.68 13.82 0.29
N ASP A 45 6.36 13.83 0.37
CA ASP A 45 5.56 13.49 1.55
C ASP A 45 4.65 12.27 1.34
N VAL A 46 4.60 11.71 0.12
CA VAL A 46 3.69 10.61 -0.23
C VAL A 46 4.35 9.60 -1.14
N VAL A 47 4.18 8.31 -0.83
CA VAL A 47 4.53 7.20 -1.72
C VAL A 47 3.29 6.38 -2.02
N SER A 48 3.05 6.09 -3.29
CA SER A 48 1.95 5.25 -3.73
C SER A 48 2.50 4.01 -4.41
N MET A 49 2.02 2.84 -3.99
CA MET A 49 2.43 1.54 -4.49
C MET A 49 1.21 0.67 -4.75
N GLU A 50 1.30 -0.23 -5.72
CA GLU A 50 0.22 -1.19 -5.97
C GLU A 50 0.78 -2.59 -6.23
N ASN A 51 0.00 -3.60 -5.85
CA ASN A 51 0.21 -4.98 -6.23
C ASN A 51 -0.93 -5.34 -7.18
N THR A 52 -0.71 -5.18 -8.49
CA THR A 52 -1.71 -5.45 -9.52
C THR A 52 -2.22 -6.90 -9.48
N PRO A 53 -1.38 -7.94 -9.27
CA PRO A 53 -1.85 -9.32 -9.11
C PRO A 53 -2.80 -9.53 -7.93
N ALA A 54 -2.61 -8.79 -6.83
CA ALA A 54 -3.45 -8.88 -5.63
C ALA A 54 -4.59 -7.84 -5.61
N GLU A 55 -4.64 -6.93 -6.59
CA GLU A 55 -5.59 -5.82 -6.67
C GLU A 55 -5.61 -4.95 -5.39
N ILE A 56 -4.42 -4.65 -4.85
CA ILE A 56 -4.24 -3.84 -3.64
C ILE A 56 -3.43 -2.59 -3.97
N PHE A 57 -3.85 -1.47 -3.39
CA PHE A 57 -3.16 -0.19 -3.42
C PHE A 57 -2.76 0.23 -2.00
N VAL A 58 -1.55 0.75 -1.86
CA VAL A 58 -1.01 1.28 -0.62
C VAL A 58 -0.50 2.71 -0.86
N GLN A 59 -0.92 3.63 -0.01
CA GLN A 59 -0.38 4.97 0.08
C GLN A 59 0.27 5.17 1.44
N LEU A 60 1.50 5.67 1.45
CA LEU A 60 2.26 6.00 2.64
C LEU A 60 2.40 7.52 2.71
N SER A 61 2.04 8.10 3.85
CA SER A 61 2.28 9.50 4.16
C SER A 61 3.53 9.59 5.04
N VAL A 62 4.48 10.40 4.61
CA VAL A 62 5.85 10.46 5.14
C VAL A 62 6.16 11.88 5.61
N ASN A 63 6.78 11.99 6.78
CA ASN A 63 7.21 13.29 7.30
C ASN A 63 8.56 13.74 6.69
N GLU A 64 9.02 14.95 7.01
CA GLU A 64 10.30 15.48 6.52
C GLU A 64 11.54 14.65 6.93
N ARG A 65 11.41 13.76 7.93
CA ARG A 65 12.49 12.87 8.39
C ARG A 65 12.51 11.54 7.63
N GLY A 66 11.53 11.29 6.78
CA GLY A 66 11.37 10.00 6.09
C GLY A 66 10.61 8.95 6.90
N ASP A 67 9.96 9.33 8.02
CA ASP A 67 9.15 8.41 8.80
C ASP A 67 7.70 8.39 8.29
N VAL A 68 7.13 7.20 8.19
CA VAL A 68 5.72 6.97 7.89
C VAL A 68 4.90 7.32 9.13
N PHE A 69 3.96 8.26 8.99
CA PHE A 69 3.06 8.67 10.07
C PHE A 69 1.61 8.29 9.80
N ASP A 70 1.26 8.02 8.55
CA ASP A 70 -0.07 7.57 8.14
C ASP A 70 0.04 6.65 6.91
N SER A 71 -0.93 5.76 6.75
CA SER A 71 -0.98 4.83 5.62
C SER A 71 -2.42 4.50 5.24
N HIS A 72 -2.69 4.48 3.94
CA HIS A 72 -3.98 4.07 3.39
C HIS A 72 -3.80 2.80 2.57
N VAL A 73 -4.51 1.74 2.95
CA VAL A 73 -4.48 0.44 2.26
C VAL A 73 -5.89 0.13 1.79
N VAL A 74 -6.07 -0.04 0.50
CA VAL A 74 -7.38 -0.30 -0.11
C VAL A 74 -7.27 -1.35 -1.21
N THR A 75 -8.36 -2.07 -1.47
CA THR A 75 -8.48 -2.95 -2.64
C THR A 75 -8.97 -2.15 -3.85
N PHE A 76 -8.78 -2.67 -5.07
CA PHE A 76 -9.26 -1.99 -6.27
C PHE A 76 -10.79 -1.85 -6.29
N ASP A 77 -11.52 -2.83 -5.76
CA ASP A 77 -12.97 -2.76 -5.56
C ASP A 77 -13.37 -1.57 -4.67
N GLU A 78 -12.62 -1.28 -3.61
CA GLU A 78 -12.87 -0.13 -2.72
C GLU A 78 -12.58 1.22 -3.40
N ILE A 79 -11.67 1.25 -4.38
CA ILE A 79 -11.37 2.45 -5.19
C ILE A 79 -12.54 2.74 -6.14
N GLU A 80 -13.07 1.72 -6.82
CA GLU A 80 -14.22 1.87 -7.72
C GLU A 80 -15.51 2.24 -6.97
N LEU A 81 -15.64 1.79 -5.71
CA LEU A 81 -16.82 2.05 -4.87
C LEU A 81 -16.89 3.45 -4.24
N LYS A 82 -15.83 4.28 -4.33
CA LYS A 82 -15.89 5.68 -3.92
C LYS A 82 -16.11 6.58 -5.14
N PRO A 83 -17.37 6.89 -5.53
CA PRO A 83 -17.58 8.10 -6.32
C PRO A 83 -17.01 9.25 -5.49
N ARG A 84 -16.15 10.07 -6.11
CA ARG A 84 -15.83 11.39 -5.57
C ARG A 84 -17.17 12.08 -5.33
N SER A 85 -17.59 12.18 -4.08
CA SER A 85 -18.66 13.11 -3.71
C SER A 85 -18.14 14.49 -4.10
N GLY A 86 -18.63 15.00 -5.23
CA GLY A 86 -18.50 16.39 -5.62
C GLY A 86 -19.35 17.30 -4.76
#